data_AF-A0A139AXV2-F1
#
_entry.id   AF-A0A139AXV2-F1
#
_cell.length_a   1.000
_cell.length_b   1.000
_cell.length_c   1.000
_cell.angle_alpha   90.00
_cell.angle_beta   90.00
_cell.angle_gamma   90.00
#
_symmetry.space_group_name_H-M   'P 1'
#
loop_
_entity.id
_entity.type
_entity.pdbx_description
1 polymer ?
#
loop_
_entity_poly.entity_id
_entity_poly.type
_entity_poly.pdbx_seq_one_letter_code
_entity_poly.pdbx_strand_id
1 'polypeptide(L)'
;MCFLHLCLAWVGSTHKQRRRPTLHLSYLSALATRASTHDSPMPSARSLLAALALSLVFLALGVSAHVEMTNPPPRNSKYVKGATNIDYDNLSPLGPTRPFPCQGKSKGPIVATYQAGSSISVQLGGSATHDGGHCQFALSYDNGNTFVVLSTVKRECLRALGNSYTVPIPAGAPSGDAIASSSLARSTSGSPCTNHHNFRFPFRPSSPGTGSTPSETASTTKTAPT
;
A
#
# COMPACT_ATOMS: atom_id res chain seq x y z
N MET A 1 -17.37 2.43 65.23
CA MET A 1 -18.38 3.52 65.32
C MET A 1 -18.30 4.23 63.97
N CYS A 2 -19.24 4.18 63.03
CA CYS A 2 -20.70 4.12 63.08
C CYS A 2 -21.24 3.20 61.97
N PHE A 3 -22.38 2.59 62.23
CA PHE A 3 -23.08 1.59 61.41
C PHE A 3 -24.15 2.24 60.52
N LEU A 4 -24.48 1.54 59.42
CA LEU A 4 -25.80 1.43 58.77
C LEU A 4 -26.41 2.65 58.03
N HIS A 5 -26.62 2.52 56.71
CA HIS A 5 -27.96 2.22 56.19
C HIS A 5 -27.95 1.81 54.70
N LEU A 6 -28.68 0.72 54.47
CA LEU A 6 -29.10 0.13 53.20
C LEU A 6 -30.15 1.02 52.53
N CYS A 7 -30.13 1.16 51.20
CA CYS A 7 -31.36 1.37 50.42
C CYS A 7 -31.17 0.82 49.01
N LEU A 8 -31.90 -0.26 48.72
CA LEU A 8 -32.20 -0.74 47.38
C LEU A 8 -33.05 0.30 46.65
N ALA A 9 -32.71 0.58 45.39
CA ALA A 9 -33.66 1.10 44.42
C ALA A 9 -33.42 0.41 43.07
N TRP A 10 -34.43 -0.38 42.71
CA TRP A 10 -34.65 -1.10 41.47
C TRP A 10 -35.42 -0.18 40.49
N VAL A 11 -35.45 -0.56 39.21
CA VAL A 11 -36.22 0.01 38.07
C VAL A 11 -35.55 1.23 37.37
N GLY A 12 -35.42 1.33 36.05
CA GLY A 12 -36.04 0.55 34.98
C GLY A 12 -35.22 0.56 33.69
N SER A 13 -35.15 -0.62 33.08
CA SER A 13 -34.69 -0.85 31.72
C SER A 13 -35.90 -0.70 30.79
N THR A 14 -35.88 0.27 29.87
CA THR A 14 -36.93 0.48 28.87
C THR A 14 -36.75 -0.49 27.70
N HIS A 15 -37.14 -1.74 27.92
CA HIS A 15 -37.23 -2.74 26.84
C HIS A 15 -38.50 -2.46 26.01
N LYS A 16 -38.31 -1.88 24.82
CA LYS A 16 -39.38 -1.59 23.86
C LYS A 16 -40.06 -2.91 23.44
N GLN A 17 -41.36 -3.01 23.73
CA GLN A 17 -42.18 -4.18 23.41
C GLN A 17 -42.49 -4.29 21.91
N ARG A 18 -42.31 -5.53 21.42
CA ARG A 18 -43.16 -6.32 20.51
C ARG A 18 -43.91 -5.61 19.39
N ARG A 19 -43.73 -6.13 18.15
CA ARG A 19 -44.84 -6.72 17.37
C ARG A 19 -44.36 -7.97 16.63
N ARG A 20 -45.03 -9.09 16.92
CA ARG A 20 -45.02 -10.32 16.11
C ARG A 20 -46.05 -10.15 14.98
N PRO A 21 -45.81 -10.75 13.82
CA PRO A 21 -46.88 -11.38 13.07
C PRO A 21 -46.69 -12.90 13.10
N THR A 22 -47.59 -13.55 13.82
CA THR A 22 -47.96 -14.96 13.63
C THR A 22 -48.73 -15.10 12.33
N LEU A 23 -48.27 -15.94 11.40
CA LEU A 23 -49.13 -16.49 10.36
C LEU A 23 -48.70 -17.93 10.05
N HIS A 24 -49.53 -18.83 10.56
CA HIS A 24 -49.90 -20.17 10.07
C HIS A 24 -48.83 -21.16 9.62
N LEU A 25 -48.63 -22.12 10.53
CA LEU A 25 -48.19 -23.49 10.30
C LEU A 25 -49.29 -24.28 9.58
N SER A 26 -49.07 -24.65 8.32
CA SER A 26 -49.72 -25.79 7.67
C SER A 26 -49.14 -25.98 6.27
N TYR A 27 -48.24 -26.95 6.12
CA TYR A 27 -48.29 -27.98 5.07
C TYR A 27 -47.09 -28.92 5.23
N LEU A 28 -47.31 -30.03 5.93
CA LEU A 28 -46.51 -31.24 5.85
C LEU A 28 -47.17 -32.15 4.81
N SER A 29 -46.52 -32.31 3.67
CA SER A 29 -46.69 -33.43 2.73
C SER A 29 -45.53 -33.30 1.73
N ALA A 30 -44.42 -33.99 1.94
CA ALA A 30 -44.15 -35.39 1.56
C ALA A 30 -43.59 -35.49 0.12
N LEU A 31 -42.55 -36.34 0.01
CA LEU A 31 -41.90 -36.85 -1.19
C LEU A 31 -41.08 -35.85 -2.03
N ALA A 32 -39.75 -35.97 -1.98
CA ALA A 32 -39.03 -36.83 -2.91
C ALA A 32 -37.54 -36.47 -2.90
N THR A 33 -36.71 -37.43 -2.53
CA THR A 33 -35.30 -37.47 -2.88
C THR A 33 -35.19 -37.49 -4.41
N ARG A 34 -35.13 -36.33 -5.06
CA ARG A 34 -34.63 -36.25 -6.43
C ARG A 34 -33.12 -36.15 -6.32
N ALA A 35 -32.44 -37.27 -6.54
CA ALA A 35 -31.11 -37.22 -7.12
C ALA A 35 -31.26 -36.50 -8.47
N SER A 36 -31.17 -35.17 -8.46
CA SER A 36 -31.03 -34.41 -9.69
C SER A 36 -29.64 -34.73 -10.21
N THR A 37 -29.58 -35.66 -11.16
CA THR A 37 -28.60 -35.59 -12.23
C THR A 37 -28.73 -34.18 -12.80
N HIS A 38 -27.85 -33.28 -12.36
CA HIS A 38 -27.80 -31.91 -12.84
C HIS A 38 -27.21 -31.99 -14.26
N ASP A 39 -28.03 -32.40 -15.22
CA ASP A 39 -27.81 -32.23 -16.65
C ASP A 39 -27.94 -30.73 -16.94
N SER A 40 -26.95 -29.97 -16.48
CA SER A 40 -26.74 -28.63 -16.97
C SER A 40 -26.36 -28.77 -18.45
N PRO A 41 -27.13 -28.21 -19.40
CA PRO A 41 -26.76 -28.27 -20.81
C PRO A 41 -25.36 -27.66 -20.97
N MET A 42 -24.45 -28.41 -21.60
CA MET A 42 -23.11 -27.91 -21.88
C MET A 42 -23.22 -26.58 -22.64
N PRO A 43 -22.50 -25.52 -22.22
CA PRO A 43 -22.56 -24.25 -22.89
C PRO A 43 -22.16 -24.44 -24.35
N SER A 44 -22.99 -23.94 -25.27
CA SER A 44 -22.70 -24.02 -26.70
C SER A 44 -21.34 -23.39 -27.01
N ALA A 45 -20.67 -23.84 -28.07
CA ALA A 45 -19.39 -23.26 -28.49
C ALA A 45 -19.48 -21.73 -28.69
N ARG A 46 -20.64 -21.21 -29.10
CA ARG A 46 -20.90 -19.78 -29.24
C ARG A 46 -20.94 -19.05 -27.88
N SER A 47 -21.51 -19.69 -26.86
CA SER A 47 -21.56 -19.17 -25.49
C SER A 47 -20.17 -19.13 -24.85
N LEU A 48 -19.32 -20.14 -25.13
CA LEU A 48 -17.93 -20.17 -24.66
C LEU A 48 -17.09 -19.07 -25.32
N LEU A 49 -17.23 -18.87 -26.64
CA LEU A 49 -16.53 -17.80 -27.37
C LEU A 49 -16.95 -16.40 -26.90
N ALA A 50 -18.24 -16.18 -26.64
CA ALA A 50 -18.73 -14.91 -26.12
C ALA A 50 -18.21 -14.63 -24.70
N ALA A 51 -18.18 -15.64 -23.82
CA ALA A 51 -17.62 -15.52 -22.48
C ALA A 51 -16.12 -15.23 -22.51
N LEU A 52 -15.36 -15.89 -23.40
CA LEU A 52 -13.93 -15.66 -23.58
C LEU A 52 -13.67 -14.24 -24.12
N ALA A 53 -14.40 -13.81 -25.14
CA ALA A 53 -14.28 -12.46 -25.70
C ALA A 53 -14.62 -11.37 -24.65
N LEU A 54 -15.68 -11.57 -23.87
CA LEU A 54 -16.04 -10.64 -22.80
C LEU A 54 -14.98 -10.60 -21.69
N SER A 55 -14.42 -11.75 -21.31
CA SER A 55 -13.32 -11.81 -20.33
C SER A 55 -12.05 -11.09 -20.81
N LEU A 56 -11.72 -11.20 -22.11
CA LEU A 56 -10.58 -10.51 -22.73
C LEU A 56 -10.80 -8.98 -22.78
N VAL A 57 -12.03 -8.54 -23.02
CA VAL A 57 -12.39 -7.11 -22.99
C VAL A 57 -12.26 -6.53 -21.57
N PHE A 58 -12.69 -7.26 -20.53
CA PHE A 58 -12.55 -6.80 -19.14
C PHE A 58 -11.09 -6.76 -18.66
N LEU A 59 -10.23 -7.65 -19.15
CA LEU A 59 -8.81 -7.65 -18.80
C LEU A 59 -8.04 -6.46 -19.41
N ALA A 60 -8.55 -5.89 -20.51
CA ALA A 60 -7.91 -4.79 -21.24
C ALA A 60 -8.14 -3.40 -20.63
N LEU A 61 -9.04 -3.24 -19.65
CA LEU A 61 -9.34 -1.96 -19.00
C LEU A 61 -8.35 -1.67 -17.86
N GLY A 62 -7.07 -1.48 -18.21
CA GLY A 62 -6.07 -0.92 -17.30
C GLY A 62 -6.27 0.59 -17.19
N VAL A 63 -6.94 1.07 -16.14
CA VAL A 63 -6.94 2.51 -15.87
C VAL A 63 -5.61 2.90 -15.21
N SER A 64 -4.94 3.84 -15.84
CA SER A 64 -3.71 4.45 -15.33
C SER A 64 -4.06 5.66 -14.47
N ALA A 65 -3.45 5.76 -13.29
CA ALA A 65 -3.50 7.00 -12.52
C ALA A 65 -2.28 7.87 -12.78
N HIS A 66 -2.52 9.17 -12.90
CA HIS A 66 -1.48 10.18 -13.10
C HIS A 66 -1.01 10.69 -11.75
N VAL A 67 -0.28 9.84 -11.03
CA VAL A 67 0.11 10.05 -9.64
C VAL A 67 1.59 9.73 -9.44
N GLU A 68 2.30 10.68 -8.83
CA GLU A 68 3.63 10.47 -8.30
C GLU A 68 3.61 10.49 -6.78
N MET A 69 4.70 10.01 -6.17
CA MET A 69 4.92 10.21 -4.76
C MET A 69 5.65 11.54 -4.57
N THR A 70 5.06 12.49 -3.88
CA THR A 70 5.67 13.81 -3.65
C THR A 70 6.65 13.78 -2.48
N ASN A 71 6.46 12.83 -1.55
CA ASN A 71 7.36 12.59 -0.43
C ASN A 71 7.41 11.10 -0.07
N PRO A 72 8.60 10.50 0.08
CA PRO A 72 9.86 10.98 -0.48
C PRO A 72 9.78 11.03 -2.03
N PRO A 73 10.41 12.00 -2.70
CA PRO A 73 10.22 12.20 -4.14
C PRO A 73 10.95 11.16 -5.02
N PRO A 74 10.36 10.69 -6.13
CA PRO A 74 10.97 9.75 -7.08
C PRO A 74 12.14 10.38 -7.85
N ARG A 75 12.91 9.50 -8.52
CA ARG A 75 13.99 9.90 -9.42
C ARG A 75 13.49 10.96 -10.41
N ASN A 76 14.30 11.99 -10.60
CA ASN A 76 14.03 13.13 -11.49
C ASN A 76 12.73 13.89 -11.18
N SER A 77 12.14 13.72 -10.00
CA SER A 77 10.98 14.51 -9.62
C SER A 77 11.35 15.97 -9.37
N LYS A 78 10.45 16.87 -9.74
CA LYS A 78 10.51 18.31 -9.39
C LYS A 78 10.55 18.55 -7.87
N TYR A 79 10.12 17.57 -7.07
CA TYR A 79 10.12 17.64 -5.62
C TYR A 79 11.47 17.27 -4.99
N VAL A 80 12.45 16.79 -5.76
CA VAL A 80 13.82 16.59 -5.28
C VAL A 80 14.49 17.96 -5.11
N LYS A 81 14.95 18.27 -3.88
CA LYS A 81 15.61 19.54 -3.58
C LYS A 81 16.88 19.71 -4.43
N GLY A 82 16.95 20.80 -5.21
CA GLY A 82 18.09 21.10 -6.08
C GLY A 82 18.15 20.25 -7.35
N ALA A 83 17.04 19.64 -7.77
CA ALA A 83 16.99 18.87 -9.01
C ALA A 83 17.35 19.72 -10.23
N THR A 84 18.32 19.25 -11.01
CA THR A 84 18.70 19.85 -12.29
C THR A 84 18.16 19.06 -13.49
N ASN A 85 17.92 17.76 -13.32
CA ASN A 85 17.34 16.87 -14.32
C ASN A 85 15.91 16.51 -13.90
N ILE A 86 14.98 17.41 -14.21
CA ILE A 86 13.56 17.26 -13.85
C ILE A 86 12.81 16.59 -15.00
N ASP A 87 12.12 15.51 -14.68
CA ASP A 87 11.12 14.89 -15.53
C ASP A 87 9.72 15.39 -15.14
N TYR A 88 9.19 16.30 -15.95
CA TYR A 88 7.86 16.89 -15.75
C TYR A 88 6.72 15.92 -16.03
N ASP A 89 7.01 14.76 -16.63
CA ASP A 89 6.07 13.70 -16.92
C ASP A 89 6.17 12.54 -15.90
N ASN A 90 6.71 12.81 -14.71
CA ASN A 90 6.84 11.82 -13.63
C ASN A 90 5.51 11.17 -13.20
N LEU A 91 4.39 11.86 -13.42
CA LEU A 91 3.04 11.37 -13.13
C LEU A 91 2.61 10.25 -14.09
N SER A 92 3.25 10.11 -15.24
CA SER A 92 2.85 9.11 -16.23
C SER A 92 3.07 7.69 -15.72
N PRO A 93 2.14 6.77 -16.03
CA PRO A 93 2.24 5.37 -15.64
C PRO A 93 3.44 4.67 -16.28
N LEU A 94 3.72 3.45 -15.81
CA LEU A 94 4.58 2.55 -16.57
C LEU A 94 3.97 2.23 -17.92
N GLY A 95 4.84 2.06 -18.91
CA GLY A 95 4.47 1.72 -20.27
C GLY A 95 5.69 1.40 -21.11
N PRO A 96 5.53 1.22 -22.43
CA PRO A 96 6.62 0.90 -23.34
C PRO A 96 7.78 1.92 -23.29
N THR A 97 7.48 3.19 -23.07
CA THR A 97 8.46 4.29 -22.97
C THR A 97 8.91 4.56 -21.54
N ARG A 98 8.24 3.97 -20.53
CA ARG A 98 8.50 4.15 -19.10
C ARG A 98 8.54 2.77 -18.44
N PRO A 99 9.56 1.95 -18.74
CA PRO A 99 9.55 0.54 -18.36
C PRO A 99 9.76 0.33 -16.86
N PHE A 100 9.32 -0.82 -16.37
CA PHE A 100 9.73 -1.31 -15.05
C PHE A 100 11.18 -1.80 -15.08
N PRO A 101 11.98 -1.61 -14.00
CA PRO A 101 11.72 -0.79 -12.82
C PRO A 101 12.07 0.69 -13.07
N CYS A 102 11.65 1.55 -12.13
CA CYS A 102 12.06 2.96 -12.09
C CYS A 102 11.70 3.82 -13.32
N GLN A 103 10.71 3.43 -14.12
CA GLN A 103 10.39 4.10 -15.40
C GLN A 103 11.60 4.14 -16.36
N GLY A 104 12.54 3.20 -16.24
CA GLY A 104 13.79 3.15 -17.01
C GLY A 104 14.87 4.17 -16.58
N LYS A 105 14.67 4.91 -15.49
CA LYS A 105 15.58 5.97 -15.06
C LYS A 105 16.81 5.41 -14.35
N SER A 106 17.96 6.05 -14.59
CA SER A 106 19.21 5.77 -13.87
C SER A 106 19.11 6.10 -12.37
N LYS A 107 20.05 5.58 -11.57
CA LYS A 107 20.09 5.82 -10.13
C LYS A 107 20.33 7.32 -9.87
N GLY A 108 19.31 8.00 -9.33
CA GLY A 108 19.42 9.36 -8.81
C GLY A 108 20.07 9.46 -7.41
N PRO A 109 20.13 10.67 -6.84
CA PRO A 109 20.68 10.88 -5.50
C PRO A 109 19.83 10.22 -4.41
N ILE A 110 20.41 10.07 -3.22
CA ILE A 110 19.69 9.68 -2.01
C ILE A 110 18.79 10.85 -1.59
N VAL A 111 17.47 10.64 -1.57
CA VAL A 111 16.49 11.69 -1.24
C VAL A 111 16.03 11.66 0.21
N ALA A 112 16.27 10.54 0.91
CA ALA A 112 15.88 10.35 2.31
C ALA A 112 16.78 9.31 2.99
N THR A 113 16.84 9.37 4.31
CA THR A 113 17.53 8.39 5.16
C THR A 113 16.57 7.90 6.24
N TYR A 114 16.42 6.58 6.39
CA TYR A 114 15.50 5.98 7.36
C TYR A 114 16.20 4.96 8.25
N GLN A 115 15.80 4.88 9.51
CA GLN A 115 16.32 3.87 10.45
C GLN A 115 15.52 2.57 10.35
N ALA A 116 16.17 1.41 10.50
CA ALA A 116 15.46 0.14 10.65
C ALA A 116 14.57 0.18 11.90
N GLY A 117 13.32 -0.28 11.78
CA GLY A 117 12.30 -0.18 12.84
C GLY A 117 11.54 1.15 12.90
N SER A 118 11.91 2.13 12.06
CA SER A 118 11.15 3.39 11.93
C SER A 118 10.01 3.26 10.91
N SER A 119 9.46 4.38 10.44
CA SER A 119 8.45 4.41 9.40
C SER A 119 8.75 5.47 8.34
N ILE A 120 8.40 5.18 7.10
CA ILE A 120 8.45 6.11 5.97
C ILE A 120 7.12 6.86 5.94
N SER A 121 7.18 8.20 5.99
CA SER A 121 6.03 9.05 5.68
C SER A 121 5.92 9.20 4.17
N VAL A 122 4.83 8.69 3.60
CA VAL A 122 4.56 8.70 2.18
C VAL A 122 3.44 9.68 1.86
N GLN A 123 3.67 10.56 0.89
CA GLN A 123 2.67 11.46 0.34
C GLN A 123 2.57 11.21 -1.16
N LEU A 124 1.36 10.99 -1.64
CA LEU A 124 1.04 10.89 -3.06
C LEU A 124 0.42 12.20 -3.57
N GLY A 125 0.74 12.57 -4.79
CA GLY A 125 0.20 13.75 -5.47
C GLY A 125 0.07 13.49 -6.97
N GLY A 126 -0.92 14.11 -7.60
CA GLY A 126 -1.20 13.85 -9.01
C GLY A 126 -2.33 14.69 -9.55
N SER A 127 -2.56 14.58 -10.85
CA SER A 127 -3.62 15.29 -11.57
C SER A 127 -4.91 14.48 -11.70
N ALA A 128 -4.82 13.15 -11.67
CA ALA A 128 -5.97 12.27 -11.79
C ALA A 128 -5.78 10.96 -10.99
N THR A 129 -6.60 10.76 -9.96
CA THR A 129 -6.54 9.59 -9.07
C THR A 129 -7.44 8.43 -9.52
N HIS A 130 -8.40 8.67 -10.43
CA HIS A 130 -9.30 7.67 -11.03
C HIS A 130 -10.01 6.76 -10.00
N ASP A 131 -10.61 7.38 -8.97
CA ASP A 131 -11.26 6.71 -7.83
C ASP A 131 -10.32 5.83 -6.99
N GLY A 132 -9.00 5.98 -7.13
CA GLY A 132 -8.00 5.26 -6.35
C GLY A 132 -8.03 3.73 -6.52
N GLY A 133 -7.60 3.01 -5.48
CA GLY A 133 -7.49 1.55 -5.52
C GLY A 133 -6.58 0.96 -4.44
N HIS A 134 -5.69 0.07 -4.86
CA HIS A 134 -4.69 -0.58 -4.03
C HIS A 134 -3.34 0.11 -4.20
N CYS A 135 -2.65 0.36 -3.09
CA CYS A 135 -1.25 0.70 -3.12
C CYS A 135 -0.40 -0.38 -2.49
N GLN A 136 0.77 -0.64 -3.07
CA GLN A 136 1.83 -1.41 -2.41
C GLN A 136 3.07 -0.54 -2.29
N PHE A 137 3.70 -0.60 -1.14
CA PHE A 137 4.97 0.05 -0.85
C PHE A 137 6.01 -1.03 -0.62
N ALA A 138 7.10 -1.01 -1.39
CA ALA A 138 8.09 -2.07 -1.40
C ALA A 138 9.52 -1.51 -1.42
N LEU A 139 10.48 -2.32 -0.97
CA LEU A 139 11.90 -2.01 -0.97
C LEU A 139 12.69 -2.96 -1.85
N SER A 140 13.73 -2.45 -2.48
CA SER A 140 14.75 -3.22 -3.18
C SER A 140 16.14 -2.77 -2.72
N TYR A 141 17.01 -3.73 -2.42
CA TYR A 141 18.41 -3.47 -2.09
C TYR A 141 19.37 -3.80 -3.26
N ASP A 142 18.84 -4.36 -4.34
CA ASP A 142 19.59 -4.85 -5.50
C ASP A 142 19.29 -4.05 -6.76
N ASN A 143 19.08 -2.74 -6.60
CA ASN A 143 18.82 -1.79 -7.67
C ASN A 143 17.57 -2.10 -8.51
N GLY A 144 16.55 -2.69 -7.90
CA GLY A 144 15.24 -2.92 -8.50
C GLY A 144 15.10 -4.28 -9.19
N ASN A 145 16.02 -5.21 -8.95
CA ASN A 145 15.90 -6.57 -9.47
C ASN A 145 14.89 -7.39 -8.64
N THR A 146 14.88 -7.22 -7.31
CA THR A 146 13.92 -7.84 -6.41
C THR A 146 13.30 -6.82 -5.46
N PHE A 147 12.04 -7.05 -5.08
CA PHE A 147 11.30 -6.17 -4.18
C PHE A 147 10.63 -6.95 -3.05
N VAL A 148 10.74 -6.41 -1.83
CA VAL A 148 10.02 -6.88 -0.64
C VAL A 148 8.93 -5.88 -0.30
N VAL A 149 7.68 -6.33 -0.25
CA VAL A 149 6.53 -5.48 0.09
C VAL A 149 6.53 -5.21 1.60
N LEU A 150 6.53 -3.93 1.98
CA LEU A 150 6.44 -3.47 3.37
C LEU A 150 4.99 -3.27 3.81
N SER A 151 4.15 -2.76 2.92
CA SER A 151 2.77 -2.43 3.23
C SER A 151 1.90 -2.49 1.99
N THR A 152 0.66 -2.92 2.19
CA THR A 152 -0.39 -2.90 1.17
C THR A 152 -1.62 -2.19 1.70
N VAL A 153 -1.98 -1.07 1.08
CA VAL A 153 -3.26 -0.40 1.31
C VAL A 153 -4.26 -0.97 0.32
N LYS A 154 -5.17 -1.82 0.78
CA LYS A 154 -6.12 -2.49 -0.11
C LYS A 154 -7.35 -1.62 -0.33
N ARG A 155 -7.72 -1.40 -1.60
CA ARG A 155 -8.93 -0.67 -2.06
C ARG A 155 -9.07 0.78 -1.62
N GLU A 156 -8.38 1.25 -0.59
CA GLU A 156 -8.57 2.58 0.00
C GLU A 156 -7.48 3.59 -0.34
N CYS A 157 -6.49 3.19 -1.16
CA CYS A 157 -5.45 4.12 -1.59
C CYS A 157 -6.04 5.20 -2.49
N LEU A 158 -5.80 6.48 -2.17
CA LEU A 158 -6.31 7.66 -2.87
C LEU A 158 -7.84 7.77 -2.85
N ARG A 159 -8.47 7.16 -1.84
CA ARG A 159 -9.90 7.23 -1.57
C ARG A 159 -10.14 7.75 -0.16
N ALA A 160 -10.78 6.96 0.71
CA ALA A 160 -11.18 7.39 2.05
C ALA A 160 -9.97 7.65 2.96
N LEU A 161 -8.84 6.97 2.75
CA LEU A 161 -7.60 7.19 3.49
C LEU A 161 -6.81 8.41 3.01
N GLY A 162 -7.30 9.13 2.00
CA GLY A 162 -6.62 10.27 1.42
C GLY A 162 -5.37 9.89 0.65
N ASN A 163 -4.34 10.73 0.71
CA ASN A 163 -3.12 10.60 -0.08
C ASN A 163 -1.84 10.49 0.77
N SER A 164 -1.97 10.42 2.10
CA SER A 164 -0.86 10.31 3.05
C SER A 164 -0.86 8.93 3.71
N TYR A 165 0.31 8.31 3.82
CA TYR A 165 0.48 6.96 4.37
C TYR A 165 1.70 6.86 5.25
N THR A 166 1.65 5.95 6.22
CA THR A 166 2.79 5.58 7.05
C THR A 166 3.17 4.14 6.75
N VAL A 167 4.39 3.94 6.23
CA VAL A 167 4.88 2.62 5.83
C VAL A 167 5.93 2.14 6.85
N PRO A 168 5.65 1.08 7.62
CA PRO A 168 6.59 0.60 8.63
C PRO A 168 7.81 -0.06 7.99
N ILE A 169 8.98 0.17 8.58
CA ILE A 169 10.24 -0.49 8.21
C ILE A 169 10.52 -1.57 9.25
N PRO A 170 10.75 -2.83 8.86
CA PRO A 170 11.11 -3.88 9.80
C PRO A 170 12.36 -3.53 10.62
N ALA A 171 12.37 -3.90 11.89
CA ALA A 171 13.52 -3.68 12.78
C ALA A 171 14.81 -4.40 12.30
N GLY A 172 14.65 -5.50 11.57
CA GLY A 172 15.74 -6.26 10.95
C GLY A 172 16.08 -5.86 9.51
N ALA A 173 15.58 -4.72 9.02
CA ALA A 173 15.91 -4.25 7.68
C ALA A 173 17.44 -4.00 7.56
N PRO A 174 18.10 -4.53 6.50
CA PRO A 174 19.53 -4.32 6.28
C PRO A 174 19.90 -2.84 6.12
N SER A 175 21.13 -2.50 6.51
CA SER A 175 21.74 -1.21 6.22
C SER A 175 22.22 -1.14 4.78
N GLY A 176 22.27 0.06 4.20
CA GLY A 176 22.72 0.29 2.83
C GLY A 176 21.79 1.19 2.01
N ASP A 177 22.18 1.48 0.78
CA ASP A 177 21.32 2.16 -0.18
C ASP A 177 20.21 1.21 -0.63
N ALA A 178 18.98 1.71 -0.68
CA ALA A 178 17.82 0.98 -1.14
C ALA A 178 16.97 1.83 -2.10
N ILE A 179 16.21 1.15 -2.95
CA ILE A 179 15.15 1.75 -3.74
C ILE A 179 13.84 1.48 -3.01
N ALA A 180 13.04 2.51 -2.81
CA ALA A 180 11.66 2.31 -2.41
C ALA A 180 10.77 2.54 -3.63
N SER A 181 9.74 1.72 -3.70
CA SER A 181 8.81 1.66 -4.81
C SER A 181 7.40 1.79 -4.28
N SER A 182 6.59 2.62 -4.92
CA SER A 182 5.15 2.62 -4.74
C SER A 182 4.47 2.22 -6.04
N SER A 183 3.53 1.29 -5.93
CA SER A 183 2.62 0.91 -7.01
C SER A 183 1.20 1.28 -6.64
N LEU A 184 0.44 1.70 -7.66
CA LEU A 184 -0.99 1.93 -7.56
C LEU A 184 -1.67 1.06 -8.62
N ALA A 185 -2.56 0.19 -8.16
CA ALA A 185 -3.38 -0.68 -8.97
C ALA A 185 -4.85 -0.42 -8.67
N ARG A 186 -5.76 -0.42 -9.65
CA ARG A 186 -7.20 -0.39 -9.32
C ARG A 186 -7.60 -1.71 -8.66
N SER A 187 -8.72 -1.72 -7.94
CA SER A 187 -9.29 -2.94 -7.32
C SER A 187 -9.63 -4.07 -8.30
N THR A 188 -9.56 -3.82 -9.60
CA THR A 188 -9.94 -4.76 -10.66
C THR A 188 -8.78 -5.18 -11.57
N SER A 189 -7.61 -4.54 -11.49
CA SER A 189 -6.44 -4.87 -12.32
C SER A 189 -5.13 -4.33 -11.72
N GLY A 190 -4.14 -5.22 -11.61
CA GLY A 190 -2.83 -4.94 -11.03
C GLY A 190 -1.87 -4.30 -12.03
N SER A 191 -1.59 -3.00 -11.90
CA SER A 191 -0.50 -2.34 -12.63
C SER A 191 0.75 -2.17 -11.74
N PRO A 192 1.97 -2.31 -12.29
CA PRO A 192 3.20 -2.27 -11.51
C PRO A 192 3.66 -0.84 -11.23
N CYS A 193 4.32 -0.70 -10.09
CA CYS A 193 5.25 0.33 -9.62
C CYS A 193 5.38 1.64 -10.44
N THR A 194 4.57 2.64 -10.15
CA THR A 194 4.66 3.95 -10.81
C THR A 194 5.86 4.77 -10.36
N ASN A 195 6.31 4.68 -9.11
CA ASN A 195 7.32 5.61 -8.58
C ASN A 195 8.45 4.89 -7.84
N HIS A 196 9.70 5.22 -8.19
CA HIS A 196 10.89 4.68 -7.53
C HIS A 196 11.83 5.82 -7.13
N HIS A 197 12.43 5.69 -5.94
CA HIS A 197 13.35 6.67 -5.35
C HIS A 197 14.48 5.93 -4.64
N ASN A 198 15.65 6.57 -4.58
CA ASN A 198 16.78 6.04 -3.82
C ASN A 198 16.81 6.67 -2.45
N PHE A 199 16.95 5.84 -1.43
CA PHE A 199 17.06 6.28 -0.06
C PHE A 199 18.12 5.42 0.65
N ARG A 200 18.55 5.84 1.83
CA ARG A 200 19.62 5.17 2.57
C ARG A 200 19.11 4.65 3.92
N PHE A 201 19.43 3.41 4.22
CA PHE A 201 19.44 2.91 5.58
C PHE A 201 20.84 3.12 6.16
N PRO A 202 21.01 3.96 7.18
CA PRO A 202 22.29 4.07 7.85
C PRO A 202 22.59 2.74 8.57
N PHE A 203 23.86 2.54 8.90
CA PHE A 203 24.23 1.44 9.78
C PHE A 203 23.52 1.59 11.10
N ARG A 204 22.88 0.50 11.57
CA ARG A 204 22.38 0.45 12.94
C ARG A 204 23.59 0.73 13.83
N PRO A 205 23.55 1.73 14.73
CA PRO A 205 24.52 1.76 15.81
C PRO A 205 24.41 0.40 16.48
N SER A 206 25.54 -0.31 16.62
CA SER A 206 25.61 -1.44 17.54
C SER A 206 24.95 -0.97 18.83
N SER A 207 23.91 -1.68 19.31
CA SER A 207 23.29 -1.37 20.60
C SER A 207 24.39 -1.06 21.61
N PRO A 208 24.24 -0.07 22.51
CA PRO A 208 25.25 0.23 23.50
C PRO A 208 25.42 -0.99 24.41
N GLY A 209 26.33 -1.87 24.00
CA GLY A 209 26.94 -2.86 24.85
C GLY A 209 27.76 -2.08 25.85
N THR A 210 27.48 -2.31 27.12
CA THR A 210 28.32 -1.94 28.24
C THR A 210 29.80 -2.15 27.90
N GLY A 211 30.57 -1.06 27.96
CA GLY A 211 32.03 -1.11 28.12
C GLY A 211 32.84 -1.04 26.83
N SER A 212 33.20 0.17 26.43
CA SER A 212 34.57 0.72 26.50
C SER A 212 34.75 1.75 25.38
N THR A 213 34.96 2.99 25.79
CA THR A 213 35.36 4.10 24.94
C THR A 213 36.71 3.79 24.28
N PRO A 214 36.87 4.07 22.98
CA PRO A 214 38.10 4.65 22.49
C PRO A 214 37.82 6.07 22.04
N SER A 215 38.47 6.99 22.75
CA SER A 215 38.71 8.36 22.33
C SER A 215 39.53 8.35 21.05
N GLU A 216 39.06 8.98 19.97
CA GLU A 216 39.96 9.56 18.98
C GLU A 216 39.34 10.78 18.28
N THR A 217 39.70 11.93 18.86
CA THR A 217 40.32 13.08 18.19
C THR A 217 39.65 13.65 16.95
N ALA A 218 38.93 14.75 17.18
CA ALA A 218 38.70 15.78 16.18
C ALA A 218 40.04 16.29 15.62
N SER A 219 40.27 16.12 14.31
CA SER A 219 41.27 16.90 13.58
C SER A 219 40.57 17.93 12.72
N THR A 220 40.52 19.14 13.26
CA THR A 220 40.25 20.37 12.53
C THR A 220 41.49 20.70 11.70
N THR A 221 41.35 20.94 10.39
CA THR A 221 42.33 21.73 9.65
C THR A 221 41.59 22.73 8.76
N LYS A 222 42.06 23.98 8.83
CA LYS A 222 41.44 25.22 8.37
C LYS A 222 42.37 25.89 7.35
N THR A 223 41.82 26.40 6.24
CA THR A 223 42.34 27.47 5.31
C THR A 223 43.65 27.22 4.55
N ALA A 224 43.97 27.77 3.36
CA ALA A 224 43.28 28.42 2.23
C ALA A 224 44.35 28.66 1.11
N PRO A 225 44.19 29.64 0.21
CA PRO A 225 44.13 29.51 -1.25
C PRO A 225 45.48 29.58 -2.00
N THR A 226 45.46 29.25 -3.29
CA THR A 226 46.26 29.89 -4.36
C THR A 226 45.52 29.77 -5.68
#